data_AF-A0A525BZ30-F1
#
_entry.id   AF-A0A525BZ30-F1
#
_cell.length_a   1.000
_cell.length_b   1.000
_cell.length_c   1.000
_cell.angle_alpha   90.00
_cell.angle_beta   90.00
_cell.angle_gamma   90.00
#
_symmetry.space_group_name_H-M   'P 1'
#
loop_
_entity.id
_entity.type
_entity.pdbx_description
1 polymer ?
#
loop_
_entity_poly.entity_id
_entity_poly.type
_entity_poly.pdbx_seq_one_letter_code
_entity_poly.pdbx_strand_id
1 'polypeptide(L)'
;MAPTTSWRKYMAGLWSGLAGGFLVCFLACVVSGVVLALQYRPMGQVADNLQRITHLIPYGWFWRGIHYLSGQACAVLALLHVARYLSQSLPGRAGAIQWARLIGCLALCFGLLFTGFLLQGGQEALLAARVLTSTLESLPLAGGLFARALIGEGDTVFFLPYLHHCVF
;
A
#
# COMPACT_ATOMS: atom_id res chain seq x y z
N MET A 1 38.37 23.43 10.56
CA MET A 1 37.11 23.18 9.83
C MET A 1 37.28 21.87 9.07
N ALA A 2 36.60 20.79 9.47
CA ALA A 2 36.67 19.53 8.73
C ALA A 2 35.92 19.70 7.39
N PRO A 3 36.52 19.34 6.24
CA PRO A 3 35.86 19.52 4.95
C PRO A 3 34.60 18.64 4.91
N THR A 4 33.43 19.27 4.78
CA THR A 4 32.22 18.52 4.45
C THR A 4 32.43 17.94 3.06
N THR A 5 32.74 16.65 3.00
CA THR A 5 32.99 15.94 1.76
C THR A 5 31.79 16.11 0.81
N SER A 6 32.06 16.46 -0.44
CA SER A 6 31.06 16.70 -1.48
C SER A 6 30.02 15.59 -1.59
N TRP A 7 30.42 14.34 -1.33
CA TRP A 7 29.54 13.16 -1.33
C TRP A 7 28.35 13.25 -0.37
N ARG A 8 28.51 13.85 0.83
CA ARG A 8 27.39 13.98 1.78
C ARG A 8 26.29 14.89 1.25
N LYS A 9 26.68 15.95 0.52
CA LYS A 9 25.73 16.87 -0.14
C LYS A 9 24.99 16.17 -1.28
N TYR A 10 25.69 15.39 -2.09
CA TYR A 10 25.07 14.59 -3.16
C TYR A 10 24.07 13.56 -2.59
N MET A 11 24.43 12.84 -1.54
CA MET A 11 23.52 11.90 -0.88
C MET A 11 22.31 12.61 -0.27
N ALA A 12 22.50 13.75 0.41
CA ALA A 12 21.38 14.52 0.94
C ALA A 12 20.41 14.99 -0.16
N GLY A 13 20.93 15.44 -1.30
CA GLY A 13 20.14 15.79 -2.48
C GLY A 13 19.36 14.60 -3.04
N LEU A 14 20.03 13.46 -3.23
CA LEU A 14 19.41 12.20 -3.68
C LEU A 14 18.25 11.80 -2.76
N TRP A 15 18.47 11.79 -1.45
CA TRP A 15 17.44 11.37 -0.51
C TRP A 15 16.25 12.32 -0.45
N SER A 16 16.48 13.62 -0.64
CA SER A 16 15.41 14.62 -0.73
C SER A 16 14.61 14.43 -2.01
N GLY A 17 15.27 14.12 -3.12
CA GLY A 17 14.63 13.76 -4.39
C GLY A 17 13.75 12.50 -4.27
N LEU A 18 14.24 11.45 -3.60
CA LEU A 18 13.46 10.23 -3.36
C LEU A 18 12.21 10.48 -2.51
N ALA A 19 12.32 11.33 -1.47
CA ALA A 19 11.18 11.72 -0.66
C ALA A 19 10.15 12.56 -1.46
N GLY A 20 10.63 13.49 -2.30
CA GLY A 20 9.76 14.25 -3.20
C GLY A 20 9.06 13.36 -4.24
N GLY A 21 9.79 12.40 -4.82
CA GLY A 21 9.24 11.39 -5.73
C GLY A 21 8.15 10.55 -5.06
N PHE A 22 8.35 10.14 -3.80
CA PHE A 22 7.34 9.39 -3.06
C PHE A 22 6.04 10.19 -2.92
N LEU A 23 6.13 11.46 -2.55
CA LEU A 23 4.93 12.31 -2.41
C LEU A 23 4.19 12.46 -3.75
N VAL A 24 4.90 12.67 -4.85
CA VAL A 24 4.28 12.79 -6.19
C VAL A 24 3.59 11.48 -6.59
N CYS A 25 4.26 10.34 -6.41
CA CYS A 25 3.66 9.04 -6.68
C CYS A 25 2.44 8.77 -5.78
N PHE A 26 2.53 9.11 -4.49
CA PHE A 26 1.43 8.94 -3.55
C PHE A 26 0.21 9.77 -3.96
N LEU A 27 0.39 11.04 -4.32
CA LEU A 27 -0.70 11.89 -4.80
C LEU A 27 -1.30 11.37 -6.11
N ALA A 28 -0.47 10.91 -7.05
CA ALA A 28 -0.95 10.29 -8.28
C ALA A 28 -1.76 9.02 -8.00
N CYS A 29 -1.33 8.20 -7.03
CA CYS A 29 -2.03 7.01 -6.58
C CYS A 29 -3.39 7.35 -5.97
N VAL A 30 -3.45 8.32 -5.07
CA VAL A 30 -4.70 8.77 -4.42
C VAL A 30 -5.67 9.32 -5.45
N VAL A 31 -5.23 10.24 -6.32
CA VAL A 31 -6.12 10.85 -7.32
C VAL A 31 -6.67 9.80 -8.28
N SER A 32 -5.81 8.93 -8.81
CA SER A 32 -6.26 7.84 -9.69
C SER A 32 -7.15 6.83 -8.96
N GLY A 33 -6.89 6.56 -7.69
CA GLY A 33 -7.68 5.68 -6.83
C GLY A 33 -9.09 6.22 -6.61
N VAL A 34 -9.23 7.52 -6.33
CA VAL A 34 -10.55 8.17 -6.21
C VAL A 34 -11.34 8.05 -7.50
N VAL A 35 -10.72 8.27 -8.67
CA VAL A 35 -11.40 8.13 -9.97
C VAL A 35 -11.91 6.70 -10.18
N LEU A 36 -11.09 5.69 -9.85
CA LEU A 36 -11.48 4.28 -9.97
C LEU A 36 -12.57 3.90 -8.96
N ALA A 37 -12.49 4.41 -7.72
CA ALA A 37 -13.44 4.12 -6.65
C ALA A 37 -14.88 4.53 -7.01
N LEU A 38 -15.07 5.56 -7.84
CA LEU A 38 -16.39 5.99 -8.33
C LEU A 38 -17.09 4.96 -9.23
N GLN A 39 -16.34 4.03 -9.81
CA GLN A 39 -16.81 3.06 -10.80
C GLN A 39 -16.72 1.61 -10.30
N TYR A 40 -15.92 1.40 -9.24
CA TYR A 40 -15.63 0.10 -8.68
C TYR A 40 -16.81 -0.43 -7.88
N ARG A 41 -17.14 -1.71 -8.11
CA ARG A 41 -18.18 -2.44 -7.40
C ARG A 41 -17.53 -3.52 -6.55
N PRO A 42 -17.48 -3.34 -5.21
CA PRO A 42 -16.77 -4.25 -4.31
C PRO A 42 -17.58 -5.50 -3.92
N MET A 43 -18.67 -5.81 -4.63
CA MET A 43 -19.52 -6.98 -4.37
C MET A 43 -19.90 -7.70 -5.67
N GLY A 44 -20.15 -9.00 -5.58
CA GLY A 44 -20.49 -9.86 -6.72
C GLY A 44 -19.27 -10.16 -7.60
N GLN A 45 -19.41 -9.98 -8.92
CA GLN A 45 -18.36 -10.28 -9.90
C GLN A 45 -17.30 -9.15 -9.96
N VAL A 46 -16.47 -9.06 -8.93
CA VAL A 46 -15.44 -8.02 -8.78
C VAL A 46 -14.43 -8.03 -9.93
N ALA A 47 -13.93 -9.21 -10.31
CA ALA A 47 -12.99 -9.35 -11.43
C ALA A 47 -13.59 -8.81 -12.74
N ASP A 48 -14.85 -9.14 -13.03
CA ASP A 48 -15.53 -8.67 -14.23
C ASP A 48 -15.79 -7.16 -14.19
N ASN A 49 -16.15 -6.61 -13.02
CA ASN A 49 -16.27 -5.16 -12.85
C ASN A 49 -14.94 -4.45 -13.16
N LEU A 50 -13.82 -5.00 -12.71
CA LEU A 50 -12.50 -4.44 -13.00
C LEU A 50 -12.15 -4.52 -14.49
N GLN A 51 -12.52 -5.60 -15.18
CA GLN A 51 -12.37 -5.71 -16.64
C GLN A 51 -13.23 -4.66 -17.38
N ARG A 52 -14.46 -4.43 -16.91
CA ARG A 52 -15.32 -3.37 -17.46
C ARG A 52 -14.72 -1.98 -17.26
N ILE A 53 -14.18 -1.68 -16.07
CA ILE A 53 -13.45 -0.43 -15.84
C ILE A 53 -12.29 -0.31 -16.83
N THR A 54 -11.51 -1.36 -16.99
CA THR A 54 -10.31 -1.34 -17.84
C THR A 54 -10.63 -1.11 -19.32
N HIS A 55 -11.64 -1.81 -19.84
CA HIS A 55 -11.87 -1.93 -21.29
C HIS A 55 -13.09 -1.18 -21.81
N LEU A 56 -14.10 -0.93 -20.98
CA LEU A 56 -15.37 -0.34 -21.42
C LEU A 56 -15.55 1.11 -20.96
N ILE A 57 -14.90 1.52 -19.87
CA ILE A 57 -14.98 2.90 -19.39
C ILE A 57 -13.93 3.76 -20.13
N PRO A 58 -14.31 4.92 -20.68
CA PRO A 58 -13.36 5.84 -21.31
C PRO A 58 -12.17 6.16 -20.39
N TYR A 59 -10.95 5.97 -20.89
CA TYR A 59 -9.70 6.16 -20.14
C TYR A 59 -9.54 5.30 -18.88
N GLY A 60 -10.37 4.27 -18.67
CA GLY A 60 -10.27 3.43 -17.48
C GLY A 60 -8.95 2.67 -17.37
N TRP A 61 -8.42 2.15 -18.50
CA TRP A 61 -7.07 1.57 -18.55
C TRP A 61 -5.97 2.55 -18.12
N PHE A 62 -6.11 3.83 -18.44
CA PHE A 62 -5.12 4.87 -18.14
C PHE A 62 -5.11 5.17 -16.64
N TRP A 63 -6.28 5.40 -16.04
CA TRP A 63 -6.38 5.63 -14.60
C TRP A 63 -5.94 4.41 -13.79
N ARG A 64 -6.30 3.21 -14.25
CA ARG A 64 -5.84 1.96 -13.62
C ARG A 64 -4.33 1.77 -13.76
N GLY A 65 -3.76 2.14 -14.90
CA GLY A 65 -2.32 2.14 -15.14
C GLY A 65 -1.58 3.11 -14.22
N ILE A 66 -2.06 4.35 -14.07
CA ILE A 66 -1.48 5.32 -13.13
C ILE A 66 -1.55 4.77 -11.71
N HIS A 67 -2.72 4.29 -11.27
CA HIS A 67 -2.90 3.78 -9.91
C HIS A 67 -1.94 2.63 -9.60
N TYR A 68 -1.86 1.65 -10.51
CA TYR A 68 -0.94 0.52 -10.38
C TYR A 68 0.52 0.97 -10.35
N LEU A 69 0.98 1.73 -11.35
CA LEU A 69 2.39 2.12 -11.45
C LEU A 69 2.83 3.03 -10.30
N SER A 70 1.98 3.97 -9.90
CA SER A 70 2.27 4.87 -8.78
C SER A 70 2.28 4.14 -7.44
N GLY A 71 1.38 3.16 -7.22
CA GLY A 71 1.42 2.28 -6.06
C GLY A 71 2.71 1.45 -5.97
N GLN A 72 3.13 0.85 -7.10
CA GLN A 72 4.39 0.10 -7.14
C GLN A 72 5.62 0.98 -6.92
N ALA A 73 5.62 2.19 -7.49
CA ALA A 73 6.67 3.17 -7.23
C ALA A 73 6.71 3.57 -5.75
N CYS A 74 5.56 3.78 -5.10
CA CYS A 74 5.48 4.04 -3.66
C CYS A 74 6.10 2.90 -2.85
N ALA A 75 5.80 1.64 -3.19
CA ALA A 75 6.39 0.48 -2.52
C ALA A 75 7.92 0.46 -2.61
N VAL A 76 8.48 0.65 -3.80
CA VAL A 76 9.92 0.70 -4.02
C VAL A 76 10.56 1.86 -3.25
N LEU A 77 9.96 3.06 -3.32
CA LEU A 77 10.46 4.24 -2.63
C LEU A 77 10.37 4.11 -1.10
N ALA A 78 9.34 3.43 -0.57
CA ALA A 78 9.24 3.09 0.84
C ALA A 78 10.36 2.14 1.29
N LEU A 79 10.68 1.11 0.50
CA LEU A 79 11.81 0.22 0.78
C LEU A 79 13.15 0.97 0.75
N LEU A 80 13.35 1.89 -0.20
CA LEU A 80 14.53 2.75 -0.22
C LEU A 80 14.59 3.69 1.00
N HIS A 81 13.43 4.15 1.49
CA HIS A 81 13.34 4.93 2.71
C HIS A 81 13.75 4.11 3.95
N VAL A 82 13.33 2.85 4.05
CA VAL A 82 13.78 1.91 5.08
C VAL A 82 15.30 1.73 5.01
N ALA A 83 15.86 1.47 3.83
CA ALA A 83 17.30 1.30 3.64
C ALA A 83 18.09 2.54 4.09
N ARG A 84 17.63 3.75 3.73
CA ARG A 84 18.19 5.02 4.20
C ARG A 84 18.16 5.14 5.72
N TYR A 85 17.08 4.68 6.35
CA TYR A 85 16.94 4.75 7.80
C TYR A 85 17.90 3.78 8.49
N LEU A 86 18.01 2.55 7.99
CA LEU A 86 18.96 1.56 8.50
C LEU A 86 20.43 2.01 8.37
N SER A 87 20.74 2.85 7.38
CA SER A 87 22.08 3.43 7.23
C SER A 87 22.38 4.60 8.19
N GLN A 88 21.42 5.03 9.02
CA GLN A 88 21.58 6.13 9.98
C GLN A 88 21.56 5.60 11.41
N SER A 89 22.56 5.97 12.21
CA SER A 89 22.56 5.71 13.65
C SER A 89 21.86 6.85 14.39
N LEU A 90 20.68 6.58 14.95
CA LEU A 90 19.94 7.51 15.82
C LEU A 90 19.85 6.94 17.23
N PRO A 91 20.76 7.32 18.15
CA PRO A 91 20.74 6.82 19.52
C PRO A 91 19.65 7.50 20.38
N GLY A 92 19.27 6.83 21.48
CA GLY A 92 18.39 7.39 22.51
C GLY A 92 16.91 7.46 22.13
N ARG A 93 16.15 8.25 22.91
CA ARG A 93 14.68 8.34 22.81
C ARG A 93 14.17 8.81 21.45
N ALA A 94 14.90 9.69 20.79
CA ALA A 94 14.56 10.17 19.44
C ALA A 94 14.61 9.05 18.40
N GLY A 95 15.58 8.13 18.51
CA GLY A 95 15.69 6.96 17.65
C GLY A 95 14.51 5.99 17.83
N ALA A 96 14.08 5.74 19.07
CA ALA A 96 12.95 4.86 19.35
C ALA A 96 11.64 5.37 18.72
N ILE A 97 11.38 6.68 18.80
CA ILE A 97 10.19 7.30 18.17
C ILE A 97 10.26 7.14 16.65
N GLN A 98 11.42 7.39 16.05
CA GLN A 98 11.58 7.29 14.60
C GLN A 98 11.44 5.83 14.11
N TRP A 99 11.91 4.87 14.90
CA TRP A 99 11.70 3.44 14.66
C TRP A 99 10.22 3.06 14.71
N ALA A 100 9.49 3.49 15.75
CA ALA A 100 8.06 3.21 15.86
C ALA A 100 7.27 3.80 14.67
N ARG A 101 7.61 5.03 14.26
CA ARG A 101 7.03 5.65 13.06
C ARG A 101 7.32 4.85 11.79
N LEU A 102 8.56 4.37 11.62
CA LEU A 102 8.93 3.56 10.47
C LEU A 102 8.12 2.26 10.41
N ILE A 103 8.04 1.54 11.53
CA ILE A 103 7.29 0.28 11.62
C ILE A 103 5.80 0.52 11.34
N GLY A 104 5.21 1.55 11.94
CA GLY A 104 3.81 1.92 11.71
C GLY A 104 3.54 2.26 10.25
N CYS A 105 4.37 3.12 9.63
CA CYS A 105 4.22 3.47 8.22
C CYS A 105 4.42 2.27 7.29
N LEU A 106 5.36 1.37 7.60
CA LEU A 106 5.59 0.17 6.80
C LEU A 106 4.40 -0.80 6.88
N ALA A 107 3.82 -0.97 8.08
CA ALA A 107 2.61 -1.76 8.27
C ALA A 107 1.42 -1.18 7.48
N LEU A 108 1.23 0.14 7.51
CA LEU A 108 0.20 0.83 6.71
C LEU A 108 0.43 0.65 5.21
N CYS A 109 1.67 0.83 4.74
CA CYS A 109 2.02 0.66 3.34
C CYS A 109 1.76 -0.78 2.86
N PHE A 110 2.14 -1.77 3.68
CA PHE A 110 1.80 -3.17 3.41
C PHE A 110 0.29 -3.41 3.35
N GLY A 111 -0.47 -2.87 4.31
CA GLY A 111 -1.93 -2.97 4.33
C GLY A 111 -2.58 -2.40 3.07
N LEU A 112 -2.14 -1.22 2.62
CA LEU A 112 -2.57 -0.59 1.38
C LEU A 112 -2.26 -1.42 0.14
N LEU A 113 -1.03 -1.92 0.02
CA LEU A 113 -0.61 -2.77 -1.10
C LEU A 113 -1.40 -4.09 -1.13
N PHE A 114 -1.57 -4.72 0.02
CA PHE A 114 -2.26 -6.00 0.15
C PHE A 114 -3.76 -5.86 -0.13
N THR A 115 -4.43 -4.88 0.47
CA THR A 115 -5.86 -4.62 0.21
C THR A 115 -6.09 -4.27 -1.25
N GLY A 116 -5.25 -3.41 -1.85
CA GLY A 116 -5.33 -3.08 -3.28
C GLY A 116 -5.12 -4.31 -4.19
N PHE A 117 -4.26 -5.25 -3.80
CA PHE A 117 -4.11 -6.53 -4.49
C PHE A 117 -5.39 -7.38 -4.42
N LEU A 118 -6.07 -7.43 -3.26
CA LEU A 118 -7.33 -8.15 -3.12
C LEU A 118 -8.44 -7.60 -4.05
N LEU A 119 -8.43 -6.29 -4.32
CA LEU A 119 -9.39 -5.63 -5.21
C LEU A 119 -9.26 -6.02 -6.69
N GLN A 120 -8.29 -6.86 -7.04
CA GLN A 120 -8.23 -7.47 -8.36
C GLN A 120 -9.36 -8.49 -8.57
N GLY A 121 -9.89 -9.07 -7.49
CA GLY A 121 -11.08 -9.94 -7.50
C GLY A 121 -10.88 -11.32 -8.16
N GLY A 122 -9.68 -11.62 -8.67
CA GLY A 122 -9.36 -12.89 -9.34
C GLY A 122 -9.09 -14.04 -8.36
N GLN A 123 -8.79 -15.21 -8.92
CA GLN A 123 -8.46 -16.41 -8.13
C GLN A 123 -7.26 -16.17 -7.19
N GLU A 124 -6.23 -15.47 -7.66
CA GLU A 124 -5.05 -15.14 -6.84
C GLU A 124 -5.40 -14.25 -5.64
N ALA A 125 -6.31 -13.28 -5.82
CA ALA A 125 -6.81 -12.45 -4.73
C ALA A 125 -7.59 -13.28 -3.70
N LEU A 126 -8.44 -14.21 -4.14
CA LEU A 126 -9.17 -15.11 -3.24
C LEU A 126 -8.24 -16.04 -2.47
N LEU A 127 -7.19 -16.56 -3.12
CA LEU A 127 -6.19 -17.40 -2.46
C LEU A 127 -5.41 -16.60 -1.42
N ALA A 128 -4.96 -15.39 -1.75
CA ALA A 128 -4.29 -14.52 -0.80
C ALA A 128 -5.18 -14.15 0.38
N ALA A 129 -6.46 -13.86 0.15
CA ALA A 129 -7.43 -13.63 1.21
C ALA A 129 -7.55 -14.85 2.14
N ARG A 130 -7.67 -16.06 1.59
CA ARG A 130 -7.74 -17.31 2.38
C ARG A 130 -6.47 -17.55 3.19
N VAL A 131 -5.29 -17.34 2.60
CA VAL A 131 -4.01 -17.49 3.31
C VAL A 131 -3.94 -16.51 4.49
N LEU A 132 -4.33 -15.25 4.29
CA LEU A 132 -4.33 -14.29 5.38
C LEU A 132 -5.38 -14.63 6.45
N THR A 133 -6.61 -15.03 6.06
CA THR A 133 -7.64 -15.49 7.01
C THR A 133 -7.12 -16.66 7.85
N SER A 134 -6.60 -17.72 7.23
CA SER A 134 -6.06 -18.88 7.95
C SER A 134 -4.90 -18.52 8.86
N THR A 135 -4.04 -17.59 8.42
CA THR A 135 -2.92 -17.11 9.25
C THR A 135 -3.44 -16.36 10.48
N LEU A 136 -4.43 -15.48 10.31
CA LEU A 136 -5.02 -14.73 11.42
C LEU A 136 -5.76 -15.66 12.38
N GLU A 137 -6.55 -16.60 11.87
CA GLU A 137 -7.27 -17.59 12.68
C GLU A 137 -6.36 -18.50 13.50
N SER A 138 -5.10 -18.68 13.09
CA SER A 138 -4.11 -19.42 13.87
C SER A 138 -3.70 -18.72 15.18
N LEU A 139 -3.97 -17.42 15.30
CA LEU A 139 -3.67 -16.66 16.51
C LEU A 139 -4.64 -17.04 17.65
N PRO A 140 -4.11 -17.37 18.84
CA PRO A 140 -4.97 -17.69 19.97
C PRO A 140 -5.83 -16.49 20.39
N LEU A 141 -7.03 -16.78 20.90
CA LEU A 141 -8.01 -15.83 21.48
C LEU A 141 -8.71 -14.89 20.49
N ALA A 142 -7.97 -14.17 19.65
CA ALA A 142 -8.51 -13.06 18.85
C ALA A 142 -8.40 -13.26 17.33
N GLY A 143 -7.84 -14.38 16.87
CA GLY A 143 -7.59 -14.63 15.45
C GLY A 143 -8.82 -14.49 14.55
N GLY A 144 -9.93 -15.14 14.93
CA GLY A 144 -11.19 -15.04 14.19
C GLY A 144 -11.79 -13.63 14.16
N LEU A 145 -11.61 -12.84 15.23
CA LEU A 145 -12.05 -11.44 15.23
C LEU A 145 -11.26 -10.61 14.22
N PHE A 146 -9.93 -10.78 14.17
CA PHE A 146 -9.08 -10.07 13.22
C PHE A 146 -9.37 -10.48 11.78
N ALA A 147 -9.55 -11.77 11.50
CA ALA A 147 -9.88 -12.25 10.15
C ALA A 147 -11.21 -11.64 9.65
N ARG A 148 -12.25 -11.65 10.49
CA ARG A 148 -13.56 -11.07 10.16
C ARG A 148 -13.51 -9.55 9.98
N ALA A 149 -12.72 -8.86 10.80
CA ALA A 149 -12.59 -7.40 10.71
C ALA A 149 -11.80 -6.96 9.47
N LEU A 150 -10.76 -7.69 9.08
CA LEU A 150 -9.86 -7.30 7.99
C LEU A 150 -10.32 -7.78 6.61
N ILE A 151 -10.86 -8.99 6.51
CA ILE A 151 -11.22 -9.59 5.22
C ILE A 151 -12.74 -9.77 5.10
N GLY A 152 -13.38 -10.22 6.17
CA GLY A 152 -14.80 -10.60 6.14
C GLY A 152 -15.04 -12.01 5.64
N GLU A 153 -16.30 -12.30 5.37
CA GLU A 153 -16.82 -13.61 4.97
C GLU A 153 -17.77 -13.50 3.77
N GLY A 154 -17.83 -14.54 2.94
CA GLY A 154 -18.73 -14.61 1.79
C GLY A 154 -18.58 -13.41 0.85
N ASP A 155 -19.69 -12.72 0.57
CA ASP A 155 -19.73 -11.57 -0.35
C ASP A 155 -18.94 -10.35 0.17
N THR A 156 -18.59 -10.31 1.47
CA THR A 156 -17.83 -9.20 2.05
C THR A 156 -16.32 -9.30 1.88
N VAL A 157 -15.82 -10.43 1.33
CA VAL A 157 -14.39 -10.74 1.15
C VAL A 157 -13.63 -9.66 0.35
N PHE A 158 -14.33 -8.90 -0.48
CA PHE A 158 -13.76 -7.75 -1.22
C PHE A 158 -14.27 -6.40 -0.70
N PHE A 159 -15.43 -6.39 -0.05
CA PHE A 159 -16.05 -5.17 0.47
C PHE A 159 -15.26 -4.56 1.63
N LEU A 160 -14.89 -5.37 2.61
CA LEU A 160 -14.11 -4.88 3.75
C LEU A 160 -12.71 -4.42 3.31
N PRO A 161 -11.94 -5.20 2.52
CA PRO A 161 -10.69 -4.71 1.95
C PRO A 161 -10.83 -3.44 1.12
N TYR A 162 -11.94 -3.25 0.40
CA TYR A 162 -12.21 -2.02 -0.32
C TYR A 162 -12.36 -0.82 0.62
N LEU A 163 -13.17 -0.95 1.67
CA LEU A 163 -13.32 0.11 2.67
C LEU A 163 -11.99 0.44 3.33
N HIS A 164 -11.24 -0.59 3.72
CA HIS A 164 -9.92 -0.46 4.31
C HIS A 164 -8.96 0.28 3.37
N HIS A 165 -8.96 -0.06 2.09
CA HIS A 165 -8.11 0.58 1.09
C HIS A 165 -8.47 2.05 0.82
N CYS A 166 -9.72 2.44 1.01
CA CYS A 166 -10.16 3.82 0.81
C CYS A 166 -9.93 4.72 2.04
N VAL A 167 -9.83 4.15 3.25
CA VAL A 167 -9.76 4.91 4.50
C VAL A 167 -8.34 5.03 5.05
N PHE A 168 -7.52 3.99 4.90
CA PHE A 168 -6.15 3.92 5.43
C PHE A 168 -5.11 4.22 4.35
#